data_AF-A0A212CZD9-F1
#
_entry.id   AF-A0A212CZD9-F1
#
_cell.length_a   1.000
_cell.length_b   1.000
_cell.length_c   1.000
_cell.angle_alpha   90.00
_cell.angle_beta   90.00
_cell.angle_gamma   90.00
#
_symmetry.space_group_name_H-M   'P 1'
#
loop_
_entity.id
_entity.type
_entity.pdbx_description
1 polymer ?
#
loop_
_entity_poly.entity_id
_entity_poly.type
_entity_poly.pdbx_seq_one_letter_code
_entity_poly.pdbx_strand_id
1 'polypeptide(L)'
;MQVSRGNATVEKLEDFINNINSVLESLYIEIKKGVTEDDGRPIYALLELIIDSDTGFASSTNILNLVDQLKGKKMRKKEAEHVLQKFVQNKWLIEKEGEFTLHGRAILEMEQYIRETYPDAVKVCNICRGLLIQGQSCETCGIRMHLPCVAKYFQSSAEPHCPHCNDYWPHEVPEVFDPEKERETGMSRSNKRSLRSRQH
;
A
#
# COMPACT_ATOMS: atom_id res chain seq x y z
N MET A 1 -13.33 31.11 16.82
CA MET A 1 -14.04 29.82 17.01
C MET A 1 -13.43 28.82 16.05
N GLN A 2 -12.47 28.02 16.50
CA GLN A 2 -11.78 27.00 15.71
C GLN A 2 -11.63 25.74 16.56
N VAL A 3 -12.55 24.78 16.45
CA VAL A 3 -12.36 23.36 16.77
C VAL A 3 -13.46 22.59 16.04
N SER A 4 -13.18 22.00 14.87
CA SER A 4 -14.11 21.04 14.24
C SER A 4 -13.57 20.28 13.01
N ARG A 5 -12.31 20.49 12.60
CA ARG A 5 -11.72 19.72 11.47
C ARG A 5 -11.03 18.40 11.86
N GLY A 6 -10.72 18.20 13.15
CA GLY A 6 -10.03 16.99 13.63
C GLY A 6 -10.93 15.81 14.01
N ASN A 7 -12.16 16.06 14.46
CA ASN A 7 -13.05 14.97 14.90
C ASN A 7 -13.65 14.15 13.75
N ALA A 8 -13.93 14.79 12.61
CA ALA A 8 -14.57 14.12 11.48
C ALA A 8 -13.68 13.08 10.77
N THR A 9 -12.36 13.19 10.89
CA THR A 9 -11.39 12.21 10.34
C THR A 9 -11.16 11.04 11.29
N VAL A 10 -11.25 11.26 12.60
CA VAL A 10 -11.14 10.23 13.63
C VAL A 10 -12.42 9.39 13.72
N GLU A 11 -13.60 10.03 13.67
CA GLU A 11 -14.89 9.32 13.60
C GLU A 11 -14.98 8.42 12.35
N LYS A 12 -14.45 8.87 11.20
CA LYS A 12 -14.36 8.05 9.99
C LYS A 12 -13.39 6.87 10.13
N LEU A 13 -12.31 7.03 10.89
CA LEU A 13 -11.35 5.97 11.18
C LEU A 13 -11.96 4.94 12.15
N GLU A 14 -12.76 5.38 13.11
CA GLU A 14 -13.50 4.50 14.02
C GLU A 14 -14.63 3.77 13.30
N ASP A 15 -15.42 4.44 12.47
CA ASP A 15 -16.41 3.82 11.60
C ASP A 15 -15.75 2.83 10.62
N PHE A 16 -14.54 3.13 10.15
CA PHE A 16 -13.74 2.27 9.30
C PHE A 16 -13.23 1.01 10.02
N ILE A 17 -12.70 1.16 11.24
CA ILE A 17 -12.31 0.04 12.10
C ILE A 17 -13.55 -0.80 12.47
N ASN A 18 -14.69 -0.16 12.74
CA ASN A 18 -15.97 -0.81 13.02
C ASN A 18 -16.54 -1.53 11.79
N ASN A 19 -16.33 -1.03 10.57
CA ASN A 19 -16.78 -1.68 9.34
C ASN A 19 -15.89 -2.89 9.00
N ILE A 20 -14.58 -2.79 9.20
CA ILE A 20 -13.68 -3.95 9.11
C ILE A 20 -14.04 -4.97 10.21
N ASN A 21 -14.29 -4.52 11.45
CA ASN A 21 -14.73 -5.38 12.54
C ASN A 21 -16.10 -6.02 12.28
N SER A 22 -17.04 -5.34 11.64
CA SER A 22 -18.35 -5.88 11.24
C SER A 22 -18.22 -7.00 10.19
N VAL A 23 -17.30 -6.83 9.23
CA VAL A 23 -16.95 -7.88 8.24
C VAL A 23 -16.28 -9.08 8.90
N LEU A 24 -15.60 -8.88 10.03
CA LEU A 24 -14.90 -9.92 10.79
C LEU A 24 -15.78 -10.56 11.90
N GLU A 25 -16.79 -9.84 12.41
CA GLU A 25 -17.84 -10.33 13.31
C GLU A 25 -18.65 -11.45 12.66
N SER A 26 -18.94 -11.32 11.35
CA SER A 26 -19.58 -12.40 10.56
C SER A 26 -18.76 -13.70 10.51
N LEU A 27 -17.48 -13.63 10.91
CA LEU A 27 -16.53 -14.74 10.99
C LEU A 27 -16.11 -15.06 12.44
N TYR A 28 -16.74 -14.43 13.44
CA TYR A 28 -16.36 -14.50 14.87
C TYR A 28 -14.87 -14.17 15.11
N ILE A 29 -14.32 -13.21 14.38
CA ILE A 29 -12.97 -12.67 14.55
C ILE A 29 -13.12 -11.18 14.87
N GLU A 30 -12.44 -10.69 15.88
CA GLU A 30 -12.40 -9.27 16.24
C GLU A 30 -10.99 -8.77 15.88
N ILE A 31 -10.83 -7.65 15.16
CA ILE A 31 -9.56 -6.89 15.25
C ILE A 31 -9.57 -6.30 16.65
N LYS A 32 -9.11 -7.08 17.61
CA LYS A 32 -8.61 -6.50 18.84
C LYS A 32 -7.42 -5.65 18.43
N LYS A 33 -7.50 -4.34 18.71
CA LYS A 33 -6.31 -3.51 18.86
C LYS A 33 -5.34 -4.29 19.74
N GLY A 34 -4.31 -4.88 19.15
CA GLY A 34 -3.11 -5.21 19.91
C GLY A 34 -2.54 -3.88 20.33
N VAL A 35 -2.53 -3.62 21.63
CA VAL A 35 -1.85 -2.47 22.19
C VAL A 35 -0.42 -2.88 22.52
N THR A 36 0.54 -2.06 22.12
CA THR A 36 1.88 -2.04 22.71
C THR A 36 1.76 -2.01 24.24
N GLU A 37 2.56 -2.83 24.94
CA GLU A 37 2.50 -2.91 26.40
C GLU A 37 3.08 -1.66 27.07
N ASP A 38 3.91 -0.92 26.34
CA ASP A 38 4.60 0.29 26.76
C ASP A 38 3.78 1.57 26.54
N ASP A 39 2.96 1.68 25.48
CA ASP A 39 2.26 2.95 25.19
C ASP A 39 0.81 2.86 24.67
N GLY A 40 0.22 1.67 24.54
CA GLY A 40 -1.21 1.56 24.23
C GLY A 40 -1.58 1.77 22.75
N ARG A 41 -0.60 1.84 21.83
CA ARG A 41 -0.84 2.10 20.41
C ARG A 41 -1.35 0.85 19.67
N PRO A 42 -2.34 1.00 18.78
CA PRO A 42 -2.83 -0.09 17.95
C PRO A 42 -1.78 -0.52 16.90
N ILE A 43 -1.27 -1.75 17.00
CA ILE A 43 -0.37 -2.34 15.99
C ILE A 43 -1.18 -3.15 14.97
N TYR A 44 -0.96 -2.85 13.70
CA TYR A 44 -1.38 -3.71 12.59
C TYR A 44 -0.12 -4.37 12.03
N ALA A 45 0.16 -5.60 12.46
CA ALA A 45 1.40 -6.29 12.13
C ALA A 45 1.66 -6.42 10.61
N LEU A 46 0.59 -6.41 9.80
CA LEU A 46 0.67 -6.32 8.34
C LEU A 46 1.24 -4.99 7.84
N LEU A 47 0.81 -3.86 8.42
CA LEU A 47 1.31 -2.54 8.04
C LEU A 47 2.78 -2.40 8.38
N GLU A 48 3.19 -2.87 9.55
CA GLU A 48 4.58 -2.89 9.99
C GLU A 48 5.46 -3.65 9.01
N LEU A 49 5.10 -4.89 8.65
CA LEU A 49 5.84 -5.67 7.65
C LEU A 49 5.97 -4.95 6.29
N ILE A 50 4.89 -4.30 5.83
CA ILE A 50 4.89 -3.59 4.54
C ILE A 50 5.73 -2.30 4.61
N ILE A 51 5.63 -1.53 5.70
CA ILE A 51 6.33 -0.26 5.87
C ILE A 51 7.82 -0.49 6.05
N ASP A 52 8.21 -1.50 6.81
CA ASP A 52 9.61 -1.83 7.07
C ASP A 52 10.27 -2.44 5.83
N SER A 53 9.52 -3.22 5.04
CA SER A 53 10.01 -3.84 3.81
C SER A 53 10.63 -2.84 2.83
N ASP A 54 11.81 -3.19 2.30
CA ASP A 54 12.48 -2.38 1.30
C ASP A 54 11.73 -2.29 -0.02
N THR A 55 11.01 -3.36 -0.39
CA THR A 55 10.22 -3.42 -1.62
C THR A 55 8.82 -2.84 -1.43
N GLY A 56 8.41 -2.59 -0.18
CA GLY A 56 7.04 -2.24 0.16
C GLY A 56 6.06 -3.41 -0.01
N PHE A 57 6.57 -4.64 0.00
CA PHE A 57 5.77 -5.87 -0.02
C PHE A 57 6.06 -6.73 1.21
N ALA A 58 5.04 -7.44 1.70
CA ALA A 58 5.15 -8.44 2.74
C ALA A 58 4.67 -9.79 2.22
N SER A 59 5.48 -10.84 2.39
CA SER A 59 5.10 -12.18 1.94
C SER A 59 3.96 -12.77 2.77
N SER A 60 3.09 -13.54 2.12
CA SER A 60 2.02 -14.31 2.78
C SER A 60 2.55 -15.13 3.96
N THR A 61 3.70 -15.79 3.81
CA THR A 61 4.30 -16.62 4.87
C THR A 61 4.75 -15.78 6.06
N ASN A 62 5.37 -14.61 5.86
CA ASN A 62 5.72 -13.72 6.95
C ASN A 62 4.47 -13.22 7.68
N ILE A 63 3.44 -12.81 6.94
CA ILE A 63 2.17 -12.35 7.52
C ILE A 63 1.50 -13.46 8.33
N LEU A 64 1.43 -14.68 7.80
CA LEU A 64 0.76 -15.81 8.46
C LEU A 64 1.50 -16.34 9.68
N ASN A 65 2.81 -16.13 9.78
CA ASN A 65 3.57 -16.49 10.98
C ASN A 65 3.32 -15.51 12.14
N LEU A 66 2.88 -14.28 11.85
CA LEU A 66 2.47 -13.32 12.88
C LEU A 66 1.09 -13.65 13.47
N VAL A 67 0.27 -14.43 12.77
CA VAL A 67 -1.06 -14.86 13.23
C VAL A 67 -0.97 -15.62 14.55
N ASP A 68 0.09 -16.41 14.73
CA ASP A 68 0.34 -17.17 15.95
C ASP A 68 0.72 -16.27 17.15
N GLN A 69 1.13 -15.02 16.88
CA GLN A 69 1.55 -14.01 17.86
C GLN A 69 0.43 -13.02 18.20
N LEU A 70 -0.69 -13.05 17.47
CA LEU A 70 -1.83 -12.16 17.73
C LEU A 70 -2.43 -12.43 19.11
N LYS A 71 -2.41 -11.43 19.98
CA LYS A 71 -3.05 -11.48 21.30
C LYS A 71 -4.57 -11.47 21.13
N GLY A 72 -5.27 -12.52 21.55
CA GLY A 72 -6.74 -12.59 21.46
C GLY A 72 -7.26 -13.98 21.08
N LYS A 73 -8.38 -14.01 20.33
CA LYS A 73 -8.95 -15.27 19.85
C LYS A 73 -8.02 -15.88 18.80
N LYS A 74 -7.56 -17.11 19.06
CA LYS A 74 -6.66 -17.85 18.17
C LYS A 74 -7.30 -18.02 16.79
N MET A 75 -6.75 -17.31 15.81
CA MET A 75 -7.12 -17.41 14.40
C MET A 75 -6.28 -18.51 13.74
N ARG A 76 -6.87 -19.29 12.84
CA ARG A 76 -6.13 -20.26 12.03
C ARG A 76 -5.51 -19.59 10.81
N LYS A 77 -4.38 -20.08 10.32
CA LYS A 77 -3.72 -19.55 9.10
C LYS A 77 -4.67 -19.46 7.89
N LYS A 78 -5.52 -20.47 7.70
CA LYS A 78 -6.56 -20.47 6.64
C LYS A 78 -7.60 -19.34 6.78
N GLU A 79 -7.93 -18.94 8.00
CA GLU A 79 -8.84 -17.82 8.25
C GLU A 79 -8.13 -16.49 7.95
N ALA A 80 -6.86 -16.36 8.33
CA ALA A 80 -6.05 -15.19 8.02
C ALA A 80 -5.86 -15.00 6.50
N GLU A 81 -5.61 -16.07 5.76
CA GLU A 81 -5.58 -16.04 4.29
C GLU A 81 -6.88 -15.49 3.70
N HIS A 82 -8.03 -15.95 4.21
CA HIS A 82 -9.33 -15.46 3.75
C HIS A 82 -9.51 -13.96 4.05
N VAL A 83 -9.03 -13.49 5.19
CA VAL A 83 -9.06 -12.07 5.56
C VAL A 83 -8.16 -11.23 4.63
N LEU A 84 -6.95 -11.70 4.31
CA LEU A 84 -6.07 -11.03 3.34
C LEU A 84 -6.76 -10.88 1.98
N GLN A 85 -7.44 -11.92 1.52
CA GLN A 85 -8.21 -11.88 0.27
C GLN A 85 -9.38 -10.90 0.34
N LYS A 86 -10.08 -10.80 1.48
CA LYS A 86 -11.10 -9.75 1.68
C LYS A 86 -10.49 -8.34 1.59
N PHE A 87 -9.30 -8.11 2.11
CA PHE A 87 -8.62 -6.81 1.98
C PHE A 87 -8.23 -6.50 0.53
N VAL A 88 -7.81 -7.49 -0.24
CA VAL A 88 -7.56 -7.33 -1.68
C VAL A 88 -8.85 -6.98 -2.42
N GLN A 89 -9.93 -7.72 -2.15
CA GLN A 89 -11.24 -7.50 -2.77
C GLN A 89 -11.77 -6.09 -2.50
N ASN A 90 -11.61 -5.60 -1.27
CA ASN A 90 -12.06 -4.27 -0.84
C ASN A 90 -11.08 -3.13 -1.16
N LYS A 91 -10.03 -3.42 -1.94
CA LYS A 91 -9.03 -2.43 -2.40
C LYS A 91 -8.24 -1.78 -1.27
N TRP A 92 -7.95 -2.55 -0.22
CA TRP A 92 -7.00 -2.17 0.83
C TRP A 92 -5.60 -2.68 0.55
N LEU A 93 -5.52 -3.90 0.02
CA LEU A 93 -4.27 -4.52 -0.39
C LEU A 93 -4.24 -4.81 -1.88
N ILE A 94 -3.03 -4.99 -2.38
CA ILE A 94 -2.75 -5.59 -3.68
C ILE A 94 -1.91 -6.82 -3.41
N GLU A 95 -2.31 -7.95 -3.98
CA GLU A 95 -1.51 -9.17 -4.00
C GLU A 95 -0.76 -9.28 -5.33
N LYS A 96 0.53 -9.59 -5.28
CA LYS A 96 1.36 -9.98 -6.42
C LYS A 96 2.24 -11.14 -6.01
N GLU A 97 2.13 -12.26 -6.72
CA GLU A 97 3.02 -13.43 -6.54
C GLU A 97 3.11 -13.94 -5.08
N GLY A 98 2.00 -13.87 -4.34
CA GLY A 98 1.94 -14.31 -2.94
C GLY A 98 2.49 -13.31 -1.93
N GLU A 99 2.82 -12.09 -2.36
CA GLU A 99 3.17 -10.94 -1.53
C GLU A 99 2.10 -9.86 -1.58
N PHE A 100 1.99 -9.09 -0.51
CA PHE A 100 0.97 -8.06 -0.32
C PHE A 100 1.60 -6.68 -0.15
N THR A 101 0.98 -5.66 -0.77
CA THR A 101 1.30 -4.25 -0.56
C THR A 101 0.03 -3.43 -0.35
N LEU A 102 0.18 -2.18 0.07
CA LEU A 102 -0.94 -1.25 0.20
C LEU A 102 -1.49 -0.83 -1.15
N HIS A 103 -2.81 -0.92 -1.28
CA HIS A 103 -3.51 -0.33 -2.41
C HIS A 103 -3.51 1.20 -2.27
N GLY A 104 -3.55 1.93 -3.40
CA GLY A 104 -3.53 3.41 -3.39
C GLY A 104 -4.66 4.04 -2.56
N ARG A 105 -5.81 3.37 -2.48
CA ARG A 105 -6.92 3.74 -1.58
C ARG A 105 -6.48 3.76 -0.11
N ALA A 106 -5.80 2.71 0.35
CA ALA A 106 -5.31 2.64 1.73
C ALA A 106 -4.31 3.76 2.03
N ILE A 107 -3.43 4.08 1.08
CA ILE A 107 -2.47 5.19 1.21
C ILE A 107 -3.21 6.53 1.35
N LEU A 108 -4.17 6.81 0.45
CA LEU A 108 -4.95 8.05 0.47
C LEU A 108 -5.75 8.23 1.78
N GLU A 109 -6.31 7.14 2.30
CA GLU A 109 -7.16 7.19 3.49
C GLU A 109 -6.33 7.16 4.80
N MET A 110 -5.14 6.54 4.80
CA MET A 110 -4.36 6.27 6.03
C MET A 110 -3.00 6.96 6.10
N GLU A 111 -2.58 7.75 5.11
CA GLU A 111 -1.23 8.36 5.08
C GLU A 111 -0.89 9.11 6.38
N GLN A 112 -1.80 9.93 6.89
CA GLN A 112 -1.58 10.68 8.13
C GLN A 112 -1.36 9.73 9.31
N TYR A 113 -2.23 8.74 9.47
CA TYR A 113 -2.13 7.75 10.53
C TYR A 113 -0.80 6.98 10.47
N ILE A 114 -0.40 6.54 9.27
CA ILE A 114 0.85 5.78 9.06
C ILE A 114 2.06 6.63 9.48
N ARG A 115 2.08 7.91 9.12
CA ARG A 115 3.18 8.82 9.48
C ARG A 115 3.27 9.10 10.98
N GLU A 116 2.14 9.26 11.64
CA GLU A 116 2.08 9.51 13.09
C GLU A 116 2.42 8.24 13.90
N THR A 117 2.05 7.07 13.38
CA THR A 117 2.27 5.79 14.06
C THR A 117 3.70 5.27 13.88
N TYR A 118 4.29 5.44 12.69
CA TYR A 118 5.60 4.88 12.33
C TYR A 118 6.59 5.97 11.84
N PRO A 119 6.82 7.05 12.60
CA PRO A 119 7.58 8.21 12.12
C PRO A 119 9.00 7.88 11.66
N ASP A 120 9.64 6.88 12.28
CA ASP A 120 11.03 6.50 11.98
C ASP A 120 11.15 5.47 10.85
N ALA A 121 10.07 4.75 10.52
CA ALA A 121 10.07 3.70 9.50
C ALA A 121 9.48 4.18 8.16
N VAL A 122 8.67 5.25 8.16
CA VAL A 122 8.06 5.76 6.93
C VAL A 122 9.10 6.29 5.96
N LYS A 123 9.02 5.78 4.73
CA LYS A 123 9.84 6.23 3.62
C LYS A 123 9.11 7.34 2.88
N VAL A 124 9.85 8.34 2.40
CA VAL A 124 9.28 9.54 1.76
C VAL A 124 9.91 9.75 0.38
N CYS A 125 9.08 10.11 -0.59
CA CYS A 125 9.54 10.43 -1.93
C CYS A 125 10.32 11.76 -1.95
N ASN A 126 11.51 11.78 -2.53
CA ASN A 126 12.34 12.98 -2.63
C ASN A 126 11.73 14.08 -3.50
N ILE A 127 10.84 13.71 -4.44
CA ILE A 127 10.20 14.66 -5.38
C ILE A 127 8.91 15.24 -4.80
N CYS A 128 7.92 14.39 -4.52
CA CYS A 128 6.58 14.87 -4.11
C CYS A 128 6.43 15.00 -2.59
N ARG A 129 7.39 14.51 -1.80
CA ARG A 129 7.35 14.46 -0.32
C ARG A 129 6.18 13.65 0.27
N GLY A 130 5.43 12.94 -0.56
CA GLY A 130 4.37 12.00 -0.14
C GLY A 130 4.92 10.68 0.41
N LEU A 131 4.06 9.95 1.12
CA LEU A 131 4.38 8.64 1.70
C LEU A 131 4.77 7.66 0.58
N LEU A 132 5.91 6.99 0.74
CA LEU A 132 6.45 6.08 -0.24
C LEU A 132 6.43 4.66 0.33
N ILE A 133 5.50 3.86 -0.16
CA ILE A 133 5.49 2.41 0.09
C ILE A 133 6.42 1.72 -0.91
N GLN A 134 6.33 2.10 -2.19
CA GLN A 134 7.07 1.47 -3.28
C GLN A 134 7.73 2.51 -4.16
N GLY A 135 8.93 2.21 -4.66
CA GLY A 135 9.69 3.12 -5.50
C GLY A 135 11.09 2.60 -5.80
N GLN A 136 11.88 3.44 -6.45
CA GLN A 136 13.29 3.21 -6.70
C GLN A 136 14.14 4.00 -5.70
N SER A 137 15.30 3.46 -5.35
CA SER A 137 16.27 4.09 -4.45
C SER A 137 17.59 4.37 -5.15
N CYS A 138 18.20 5.52 -4.84
CA CYS A 138 19.59 5.77 -5.21
C CYS A 138 20.52 4.86 -4.39
N GLU A 139 21.44 4.15 -5.03
CA GLU A 139 22.41 3.27 -4.35
C GLU A 139 23.47 4.05 -3.56
N THR A 140 23.79 5.27 -3.98
CA THR A 140 24.86 6.08 -3.38
C THR A 140 24.40 6.82 -2.13
N CYS A 141 23.21 7.43 -2.15
CA CYS A 141 22.72 8.27 -1.04
C CYS A 141 21.39 7.80 -0.42
N GLY A 142 20.78 6.74 -0.93
CA GLY A 142 19.60 6.12 -0.34
C GLY A 142 18.27 6.87 -0.53
N ILE A 143 18.25 8.03 -1.22
CA ILE A 143 16.98 8.72 -1.49
C ILE A 143 16.02 7.81 -2.25
N ARG A 144 14.72 7.94 -2.00
CA ARG A 144 13.68 7.15 -2.67
C ARG A 144 12.74 8.02 -3.48
N MET A 145 12.25 7.49 -4.59
CA MET A 145 11.30 8.17 -5.48
C MET A 145 10.22 7.19 -5.93
N HIS A 146 8.95 7.62 -5.93
CA HIS A 146 7.87 6.82 -6.52
C HIS A 146 8.14 6.61 -8.01
N LEU A 147 7.72 5.47 -8.57
CA LEU A 147 7.89 5.19 -10.01
C LEU A 147 7.32 6.30 -10.93
N PRO A 148 6.12 6.86 -10.68
CA PRO A 148 5.62 7.99 -11.48
C PRO A 148 6.44 9.27 -11.32
N CYS A 149 7.05 9.48 -10.14
CA CYS A 149 7.93 10.62 -9.91
C CYS A 149 9.26 10.45 -10.67
N VAL A 150 9.82 9.24 -10.69
CA VAL A 150 10.99 8.89 -11.51
C VAL A 150 10.69 9.13 -12.98
N ALA A 151 9.59 8.55 -13.49
CA ALA A 151 9.16 8.67 -14.88
C ALA A 151 9.07 10.14 -15.32
N LYS A 152 8.39 10.97 -14.52
CA LYS A 152 8.20 12.39 -14.81
C LYS A 152 9.49 13.19 -14.68
N TYR A 153 10.31 12.91 -13.67
CA TYR A 153 11.54 13.66 -13.40
C TYR A 153 12.59 13.40 -14.48
N PHE A 154 12.72 12.15 -14.95
CA PHE A 154 13.70 11.74 -15.95
C PHE A 154 13.17 11.65 -17.38
N GLN A 155 11.92 12.04 -17.65
CA GLN A 155 11.25 11.86 -18.95
C GLN A 155 12.06 12.32 -20.17
N SER A 156 12.86 13.37 -20.03
CA SER A 156 13.68 13.96 -21.11
C SER A 156 15.18 13.87 -20.83
N SER A 157 15.59 13.05 -19.87
CA SER A 157 16.99 12.89 -19.49
C SER A 157 17.57 11.67 -20.21
N ALA A 158 18.50 11.90 -21.14
CA ALA A 158 19.25 10.82 -21.78
C ALA A 158 20.21 10.13 -20.78
N GLU A 159 20.69 10.87 -19.77
CA GLU A 159 21.55 10.38 -18.70
C GLU A 159 20.93 10.72 -17.34
N PRO A 160 20.08 9.86 -16.78
CA PRO A 160 19.40 10.09 -15.50
C PRO A 160 20.41 10.18 -14.33
N HIS A 161 20.36 11.28 -13.58
CA HIS A 161 21.20 11.49 -12.39
C HIS A 161 20.36 11.75 -11.14
N CYS A 162 20.79 11.20 -10.00
CA CYS A 162 20.14 11.37 -8.72
C CYS A 162 19.97 12.86 -8.36
N PRO A 163 18.76 13.34 -8.04
CA PRO A 163 18.51 14.76 -7.70
C PRO A 163 19.18 15.22 -6.40
N HIS A 164 19.77 14.32 -5.61
CA HIS A 164 20.38 14.64 -4.33
C HIS A 164 21.92 14.58 -4.37
N CYS A 165 22.50 13.47 -4.85
CA CYS A 165 23.95 13.30 -4.90
C CYS A 165 24.56 13.48 -6.29
N ASN A 166 23.73 13.68 -7.33
CA ASN A 166 24.15 13.81 -8.72
C ASN A 166 24.93 12.60 -9.27
N ASP A 167 24.79 11.42 -8.65
CA ASP A 167 25.34 10.16 -9.16
C ASP A 167 24.40 9.55 -10.20
N TYR A 168 24.88 8.64 -11.05
CA TYR A 168 24.06 7.98 -12.07
C TYR A 168 22.88 7.23 -11.45
N TRP A 169 21.69 7.33 -12.05
CA TRP A 169 20.52 6.60 -11.57
C TRP A 169 20.57 5.15 -12.06
N PRO A 170 20.70 4.16 -11.17
CA PRO A 170 21.05 2.79 -11.57
C PRO A 170 19.88 2.01 -12.17
N HIS A 171 18.66 2.53 -12.07
CA HIS A 171 17.43 1.83 -12.47
C HIS A 171 16.90 2.30 -13.82
N GLU A 172 16.16 1.42 -14.50
CA GLU A 172 15.39 1.80 -15.68
C GLU A 172 14.35 2.88 -15.33
N VAL A 173 14.30 3.94 -16.14
CA VAL A 173 13.32 5.03 -16.00
C VAL A 173 11.97 4.54 -16.52
N PRO A 174 10.91 4.48 -15.69
CA PRO A 174 9.60 4.04 -16.16
C PRO A 174 9.00 5.03 -17.16
N GLU A 175 8.13 4.55 -18.03
CA GLU A 175 7.36 5.43 -18.92
C GLU A 175 6.37 6.30 -18.13
N VAL A 176 6.16 7.53 -18.61
CA VAL A 176 5.14 8.42 -18.04
C VAL A 176 3.77 7.90 -18.40
N PHE A 177 2.89 7.77 -17.41
CA PHE A 177 1.50 7.38 -17.61
C PHE A 177 0.79 8.39 -18.53
N ASP A 178 0.25 7.89 -19.65
CA ASP A 178 -0.52 8.66 -20.62
C ASP A 178 -1.97 8.12 -20.67
N PRO A 179 -2.95 8.88 -20.13
CA PRO A 179 -4.34 8.45 -20.08
C PRO A 179 -4.99 8.30 -21.47
N GLU A 180 -4.44 8.90 -22.53
CA GLU A 180 -4.99 8.80 -23.88
C GLU A 180 -4.64 7.46 -24.52
N LYS A 181 -3.38 6.99 -24.36
CA LYS A 181 -2.93 5.67 -24.83
C LYS A 181 -3.65 4.50 -24.16
N GLU A 182 -4.03 4.61 -22.89
CA GLU A 182 -4.79 3.55 -22.20
C GLU A 182 -6.22 3.40 -22.77
N ARG A 183 -6.85 4.49 -23.20
CA ARG A 183 -8.20 4.43 -23.79
C ARG A 183 -8.17 3.69 -25.14
N GLU A 184 -7.15 3.94 -25.96
CA GLU A 184 -6.98 3.30 -27.27
C GLU A 184 -6.69 1.78 -27.14
N THR A 185 -5.86 1.39 -26.17
CA THR A 185 -5.57 -0.02 -25.88
C THR A 185 -6.76 -0.75 -25.24
N GLY A 186 -7.58 -0.06 -24.43
CA GLY A 186 -8.84 -0.57 -23.89
C GLY A 186 -9.92 -0.81 -24.95
N MET A 187 -10.11 0.12 -25.90
CA MET A 187 -11.03 -0.05 -27.03
C MET A 187 -10.60 -1.19 -27.98
N SER A 188 -9.29 -1.37 -28.18
CA SER A 188 -8.72 -2.44 -29.00
C SER A 188 -8.97 -3.85 -28.42
N ARG A 189 -9.01 -3.99 -27.09
CA ARG A 189 -9.32 -5.25 -26.39
C ARG A 189 -10.82 -5.58 -26.39
N SER A 190 -11.68 -4.57 -26.31
CA SER A 190 -13.14 -4.72 -26.37
C SER A 190 -13.62 -5.21 -27.74
N ASN A 191 -13.02 -4.72 -28.84
CA ASN A 191 -13.33 -5.20 -30.19
C ASN A 191 -12.91 -6.66 -30.44
N LYS A 192 -11.84 -7.16 -29.78
CA LYS A 192 -11.43 -8.57 -29.90
C LYS A 192 -12.36 -9.54 -29.15
N ARG A 193 -13.03 -9.09 -28.08
CA ARG A 193 -14.01 -9.91 -27.35
C ARG A 193 -15.34 -10.02 -28.09
N SER A 194 -15.80 -8.94 -28.75
CA SER A 194 -17.06 -8.97 -29.50
C SER A 194 -17.03 -9.88 -30.73
N LEU A 195 -15.86 -10.12 -31.32
CA LEU A 195 -15.70 -11.00 -32.49
C LEU A 195 -15.65 -12.50 -32.14
N ARG A 196 -15.33 -12.86 -30.90
CA ARG A 196 -15.26 -14.28 -30.46
C ARG A 196 -16.58 -14.85 -29.95
N SER A 197 -17.55 -14.01 -29.57
CA SER A 197 -18.85 -14.45 -29.05
C SER A 197 -19.93 -14.66 -30.13
N ARG A 198 -19.58 -14.66 -31.43
CA ARG A 198 -20.52 -14.87 -32.54
C ARG A 198 -20.32 -16.19 -33.31
N GLN A 199 -19.46 -17.08 -32.83
CA GLN A 199 -19.36 -18.45 -33.35
C GLN A 199 -19.64 -19.41 -32.21
N HIS A 200 -20.92 -19.72 -32.01
CA HIS A 200 -21.45 -21.03 -31.63
C HIS A 200 -22.98 -20.97 -31.63
#